data_AF-A0A6G3SHT2-F1
#
_entry.id   AF-A0A6G3SHT2-F1
#
_cell.length_a   1.000
_cell.length_b   1.000
_cell.length_c   1.000
_cell.angle_alpha   90.00
_cell.angle_beta   90.00
_cell.angle_gamma   90.00
#
_symmetry.space_group_name_H-M   'P 1'
#
loop_
_entity.id
_entity.type
_entity.pdbx_description
1 polymer ?
#
loop_
_entity_poly.entity_id
_entity_poly.type
_entity_poly.pdbx_seq_one_letter_code
_entity_poly.pdbx_strand_id
1 'polypeptide(L)'
;RSLRLRAPGFARSRLFCRVVLASARLGLGELDSACALGAEAAAAAADMRSVRAHEYVREFERRLEPYRDAGPVRGYRERVAALG
;
A
#
# COMPACT_ATOMS: atom_id res chain seq x y z
N ARG A 1 -10.87 -7.95 10.31
CA ARG A 1 -10.84 -7.90 11.79
C ARG A 1 -9.40 -7.81 12.36
N SER A 2 -8.38 -8.36 11.68
CA SER A 2 -6.96 -8.35 12.13
C SER A 2 -6.28 -6.96 12.22
N LEU A 3 -6.60 -6.01 11.34
CA LEU A 3 -5.96 -4.68 11.33
C LEU A 3 -6.38 -3.79 12.51
N ARG A 4 -7.58 -4.00 13.08
CA ARG A 4 -8.15 -3.21 14.19
C ARG A 4 -7.64 -3.63 15.58
N LEU A 5 -7.03 -4.82 15.70
CA LEU A 5 -6.70 -5.44 16.99
C LEU A 5 -5.20 -5.41 17.35
N ARG A 6 -4.37 -4.69 16.58
CA ARG A 6 -2.91 -4.71 16.73
C ARG A 6 -2.41 -3.41 17.35
N ALA A 7 -1.95 -3.51 18.61
CA ALA A 7 -1.26 -2.45 19.35
C ALA A 7 -0.09 -1.84 18.54
N PRO A 8 0.37 -0.62 18.86
CA PRO A 8 1.43 0.08 18.12
C PRO A 8 2.71 -0.75 17.88
N GLY A 9 3.03 -1.70 18.77
CA GLY A 9 4.16 -2.63 18.61
C GLY A 9 4.09 -3.55 17.38
N PHE A 10 2.94 -3.69 16.71
CA PHE A 10 2.76 -4.52 15.52
C PHE A 10 2.66 -3.73 14.21
N ALA A 11 3.17 -2.50 14.18
CA ALA A 11 3.00 -1.61 13.03
C ALA A 11 3.50 -2.24 11.72
N ARG A 12 4.66 -2.93 11.74
CA ARG A 12 5.17 -3.69 10.58
C ARG A 12 4.22 -4.77 10.10
N SER A 13 3.67 -5.57 11.01
CA SER A 13 2.73 -6.64 10.64
C SER A 13 1.41 -6.06 10.12
N ARG A 14 0.98 -4.89 10.60
CA ARG A 14 -0.20 -4.18 10.10
C ARG A 14 0.02 -3.64 8.70
N LEU A 15 1.19 -3.07 8.43
CA LEU A 15 1.61 -2.62 7.10
C LEU A 15 1.62 -3.80 6.12
N PHE A 16 2.27 -4.91 6.49
CA PHE A 16 2.30 -6.11 5.66
C PHE A 16 0.89 -6.63 5.33
N CYS A 17 0.02 -6.79 6.34
CA CYS A 17 -1.36 -7.21 6.10
C CYS A 17 -2.14 -6.25 5.19
N ARG A 18 -1.85 -4.95 5.26
CA ARG A 18 -2.49 -3.94 4.41
C ARG A 18 -2.03 -4.05 2.96
N VAL A 19 -0.73 -4.24 2.70
CA VAL A 19 -0.20 -4.49 1.35
C VAL A 19 -0.78 -5.77 0.74
N VAL A 20 -0.88 -6.84 1.54
CA VAL A 20 -1.51 -8.10 1.11
C VAL A 20 -2.98 -7.87 0.74
N LEU A 21 -3.73 -7.09 1.53
CA LEU A 21 -5.11 -6.76 1.22
C LEU A 21 -5.23 -5.91 -0.05
N ALA A 22 -4.38 -4.90 -0.22
CA ALA A 22 -4.34 -4.08 -1.43
C ALA A 22 -4.09 -4.93 -2.69
N SER A 23 -3.14 -5.87 -2.59
CA SER A 23 -2.82 -6.82 -3.65
C SER A 23 -3.98 -7.77 -3.99
N ALA A 24 -4.73 -8.22 -2.99
CA ALA A 24 -5.91 -9.06 -3.21
C ALA A 24 -7.02 -8.28 -3.94
N ARG A 25 -7.25 -7.02 -3.53
CA ARG A 25 -8.21 -6.11 -4.16
C ARG A 25 -7.86 -5.83 -5.62
N LEU A 26 -6.57 -5.61 -5.89
CA LEU A 26 -6.05 -5.47 -7.26
C LEU A 26 -6.34 -6.71 -8.11
N GLY A 27 -6.15 -7.92 -7.55
CA GLY A 27 -6.46 -9.18 -8.25
C GLY A 27 -7.96 -9.38 -8.56
N LEU A 28 -8.84 -8.70 -7.84
CA LEU A 28 -10.29 -8.67 -8.10
C LEU A 28 -10.71 -7.55 -9.07
N GLY A 29 -9.76 -6.75 -9.57
CA GLY A 29 -10.03 -5.59 -10.42
C GLY A 29 -10.52 -4.35 -9.66
N GLU A 30 -10.53 -4.39 -8.33
CA GLU A 30 -10.98 -3.29 -7.47
C GLU A 30 -9.88 -2.22 -7.31
N LEU A 31 -9.59 -1.51 -8.40
CA LEU A 31 -8.41 -0.64 -8.53
C LEU A 31 -8.41 0.53 -7.54
N ASP A 32 -9.55 1.20 -7.32
CA ASP A 32 -9.71 2.27 -6.33
C ASP A 32 -9.38 1.80 -4.91
N SER A 33 -9.99 0.69 -4.48
CA SER A 33 -9.76 0.08 -3.17
C SER A 33 -8.30 -0.32 -2.99
N ALA A 34 -7.69 -0.91 -4.02
CA ALA A 34 -6.28 -1.29 -3.99
C ALA A 34 -5.38 -0.06 -3.82
N CYS A 35 -5.61 1.00 -4.59
CA CYS A 35 -4.85 2.24 -4.54
C CYS A 35 -4.99 2.96 -3.19
N ALA A 36 -6.19 2.99 -2.61
CA ALA A 36 -6.43 3.58 -1.28
C ALA A 36 -5.64 2.84 -0.19
N LEU A 37 -5.74 1.51 -0.14
CA LEU A 37 -5.01 0.69 0.83
C LEU A 37 -3.49 0.75 0.61
N GLY A 38 -3.06 0.81 -0.64
CA GLY A 38 -1.64 0.99 -1.01
C GLY A 38 -1.09 2.31 -0.48
N ALA A 39 -1.82 3.42 -0.65
CA ALA A 39 -1.38 4.74 -0.17
C ALA A 39 -1.23 4.78 1.36
N GLU A 40 -2.19 4.19 2.08
CA GLU A 40 -2.10 4.04 3.54
C GLU A 40 -0.88 3.21 3.96
N ALA A 41 -0.53 2.16 3.20
CA ALA A 41 0.66 1.36 3.48
C ALA A 41 1.96 2.12 3.18
N ALA A 42 2.00 2.92 2.12
CA ALA A 42 3.14 3.77 1.77
C ALA A 42 3.41 4.84 2.84
N ALA A 43 2.37 5.52 3.32
CA ALA A 43 2.49 6.49 4.42
C ALA A 43 3.05 5.83 5.69
N ALA A 44 2.51 4.66 6.06
CA ALA A 44 3.02 3.92 7.19
C ALA A 44 4.47 3.41 6.99
N ALA A 45 4.91 3.14 5.76
CA ALA A 45 6.30 2.76 5.47
C ALA A 45 7.25 3.95 5.69
N ALA A 46 6.86 5.13 5.20
CA ALA A 46 7.63 6.37 5.35
C ALA A 46 7.89 6.71 6.83
N ASP A 47 6.87 6.58 7.68
CA ASP A 47 7.00 6.82 9.13
C ASP A 47 7.93 5.81 9.82
N MET A 48 7.97 4.55 9.35
CA MET A 48 8.71 3.45 10.01
C MET A 48 10.21 3.44 9.71
N ARG A 49 10.68 4.11 8.64
CA ARG A 49 12.08 4.05 8.17
C ARG A 49 12.62 2.61 8.06
N SER A 50 11.81 1.70 7.50
CA SER A 50 12.15 0.27 7.39
C SER A 50 12.30 -0.15 5.93
N VAL A 51 13.50 -0.62 5.55
CA VAL A 51 13.80 -1.10 4.18
C VAL A 51 12.78 -2.15 3.73
N ARG A 52 12.52 -3.16 4.57
CA ARG A 52 11.56 -4.22 4.26
C ARG A 52 10.12 -3.71 4.11
N ALA A 53 9.74 -2.66 4.82
CA ALA A 53 8.42 -2.04 4.63
C ALA A 53 8.31 -1.38 3.24
N HIS A 54 9.36 -0.67 2.81
CA HIS A 54 9.41 -0.09 1.47
C HIS A 54 9.44 -1.15 0.37
N GLU A 55 10.11 -2.29 0.58
CA GLU A 55 10.12 -3.40 -0.39
C GLU A 55 8.71 -3.95 -0.64
N TYR A 56 7.89 -4.10 0.40
CA TYR A 56 6.50 -4.53 0.23
C TYR A 56 5.67 -3.52 -0.57
N VAL A 57 5.87 -2.22 -0.34
CA VAL A 57 5.19 -1.17 -1.11
C VAL A 57 5.65 -1.19 -2.56
N ARG A 58 6.96 -1.29 -2.82
CA ARG A 58 7.51 -1.36 -4.19
C ARG A 58 7.04 -2.59 -4.96
N GLU A 59 6.88 -3.74 -4.29
CA GLU A 59 6.30 -4.93 -4.92
C GLU A 59 4.85 -4.70 -5.33
N PHE A 60 4.06 -4.01 -4.50
CA PHE A 60 2.71 -3.61 -4.87
C PHE A 60 2.71 -2.61 -6.05
N GLU A 61 3.61 -1.63 -6.06
CA GLU A 61 3.76 -0.68 -7.17
C GLU A 61 4.08 -1.36 -8.50
N ARG A 62 4.95 -2.38 -8.51
CA ARG A 62 5.23 -3.20 -9.70
C ARG A 62 3.96 -3.85 -10.25
N ARG A 63 3.06 -4.29 -9.37
CA ARG A 63 1.78 -4.91 -9.78
C ARG A 63 0.78 -3.88 -10.32
N LEU A 64 0.94 -2.60 -10.02
CA LEU A 64 0.14 -1.52 -10.59
C LEU A 64 0.62 -1.07 -11.98
N GLU A 65 1.82 -1.48 -12.42
CA GLU A 65 2.38 -1.02 -13.70
C GLU A 65 1.48 -1.30 -14.92
N PRO A 66 0.77 -2.45 -15.03
CA PRO A 66 -0.20 -2.68 -16.10
C PRO A 66 -1.37 -1.68 -16.13
N TYR A 67 -1.60 -0.97 -15.01
CA TYR A 67 -2.71 -0.04 -14.81
C TYR A 67 -2.23 1.41 -14.66
N ARG A 68 -0.99 1.72 -15.04
CA ARG A 68 -0.35 3.03 -14.82
C ARG A 68 -1.17 4.23 -15.31
N ASP A 69 -1.94 4.04 -16.38
CA ASP A 69 -2.74 5.08 -17.03
C ASP A 69 -4.16 5.19 -16.44
N ALA A 70 -4.51 4.35 -15.47
CA ALA A 70 -5.79 4.44 -14.77
C ALA A 70 -5.76 5.60 -13.76
N GLY A 71 -6.87 6.34 -13.69
CA GLY A 71 -7.03 7.47 -12.75
C GLY A 71 -6.67 7.15 -11.30
N PRO A 72 -7.14 6.02 -10.71
CA PRO A 72 -6.80 5.64 -9.35
C PRO A 72 -5.29 5.44 -9.12
N VAL A 73 -4.58 4.90 -10.11
CA VAL A 73 -3.13 4.64 -10.03
C VAL A 73 -2.33 5.92 -10.12
N ARG A 74 -2.74 6.87 -10.97
CA ARG A 74 -2.13 8.21 -11.00
C ARG A 74 -2.29 8.92 -9.67
N GLY A 75 -3.50 8.94 -9.11
CA GLY A 75 -3.75 9.55 -7.80
C GLY A 75 -3.00 8.86 -6.66
N TYR A 76 -2.81 7.53 -6.74
CA TYR A 76 -1.91 6.82 -5.82
C TYR A 76 -0.46 7.30 -5.93
N ARG A 77 0.09 7.38 -7.16
CA ARG A 77 1.48 7.83 -7.40
C ARG A 77 1.71 9.26 -6.91
N GLU A 78 0.77 10.16 -7.15
CA GLU A 78 0.81 11.54 -6.66
C GLU A 78 0.88 11.58 -5.12
N ARG A 79 0.03 10.81 -4.44
CA ARG A 79 0.04 10.74 -2.96
C ARG A 79 1.36 10.16 -2.43
N VAL A 80 1.88 9.10 -3.07
CA VAL A 80 3.16 8.49 -2.65
C VAL A 80 4.33 9.44 -2.88
N ALA A 81 4.36 10.16 -4.00
CA ALA A 81 5.38 11.17 -4.28
C ALA A 81 5.37 12.31 -3.25
N ALA A 82 4.22 12.64 -2.67
CA ALA A 82 4.12 13.65 -1.62
C ALA A 82 4.66 13.21 -0.24
N LEU A 83 5.01 11.92 -0.06
CA LEU A 83 5.53 11.39 1.21
C LEU A 83 7.04 11.58 1.40
N GLY A 84 7.78 12.01 0.37
CA GLY A 84 9.22 12.25 0.42
C GLY A 84 10.00 11.60 -0.69
#